data_AF-A0A9X1ST19-F1
#
_entry.id   AF-A0A9X1ST19-F1
#
_cell.length_a   1.000
_cell.length_b   1.000
_cell.length_c   1.000
_cell.angle_alpha   90.00
_cell.angle_beta   90.00
_cell.angle_gamma   90.00
#
_symmetry.space_group_name_H-M   'P 1'
#
loop_
_entity.id
_entity.type
_entity.pdbx_description
1 polymer ?
#
loop_
_entity_poly.entity_id
_entity_poly.type
_entity_poly.pdbx_seq_one_letter_code
_entity_poly.pdbx_strand_id
1 'polypeptide(L)'
;MEIVHEGMSEGIGRDETPPQRMITGATLDPMAAGVVALAVQPLLRTGEKIRAVVAEDHSQRRLHVVTQQRCISFDKRAQSIASAFEILTVVRAELTQDGIGHRADVEHSNGRFTELRTTSAQDARTLGTAVLRACNEALLHVEQLLPAEIPDPSANRMLASGQDRWSVVVSRVEIRSRDVSGVLRVLAPMLTSPVLARRSVESVSLDIIGFEDRPQELWEIAEVSTFLQHLDAQFPYWFVFLDKSEPGLQHVVNSVLPPGFSAEELSERLSTWWIPALEQIMDFAALDEEVSDILVERSLAYLRQGPGEPVAPELPSLVFAQDDLEEHEPLDAEEVMGDLAELLADLPPTWLPEPEDDLLVFLWSVLDAKGLVRHRTQVEHVRAVASVLALHKLRSRFHGYAFGGGEAEDDYQFPSASLVGRYPRAEPFWIGVHAGSDATFDAPLDPQAEPPGAVEALEELARNQYDELVPALRRTLGENALFAALLASRTEDARYPIPQAMVDELRSSDLDGRLAEAWDWLGEQGR
;
A
#
# COMPACT_ATOMS: atom_id res chain seq x y z
N MET A 1 55.29 60.79 36.98
CA MET A 1 55.09 59.33 36.79
C MET A 1 53.85 59.02 37.61
N GLU A 2 52.71 59.17 36.96
CA GLU A 2 51.45 59.58 37.59
C GLU A 2 50.35 58.58 37.24
N ILE A 3 49.53 58.27 38.25
CA ILE A 3 48.35 57.42 38.22
C ILE A 3 47.17 58.25 37.71
N VAL A 4 46.39 57.77 36.73
CA VAL A 4 44.99 58.21 36.53
C VAL A 4 44.09 57.08 35.99
N HIS A 5 42.90 57.08 36.59
CA HIS A 5 41.58 56.45 36.42
C HIS A 5 40.91 56.28 35.03
N GLU A 6 39.88 55.40 35.06
CA GLU A 6 38.59 55.39 34.31
C GLU A 6 38.61 55.03 32.80
N GLY A 7 37.63 54.33 32.21
CA GLY A 7 36.29 53.94 32.66
C GLY A 7 35.56 53.07 31.61
N MET A 8 34.38 52.59 32.01
CA MET A 8 33.52 51.55 31.41
C MET A 8 32.89 51.91 30.05
N SER A 9 32.59 50.87 29.25
CA SER A 9 31.40 50.77 28.39
C SER A 9 31.27 49.34 27.82
N GLU A 10 30.34 48.56 28.38
CA GLU A 10 29.89 47.27 27.85
C GLU A 10 28.86 47.50 26.73
N GLY A 11 29.15 47.00 25.53
CA GLY A 11 28.18 46.88 24.44
C GLY A 11 27.59 45.48 24.39
N ILE A 12 26.35 45.32 24.84
CA ILE A 12 25.54 44.10 24.65
C ILE A 12 25.02 44.11 23.20
N GLY A 13 25.58 43.26 22.35
CA GLY A 13 25.00 42.92 21.05
C GLY A 13 23.98 41.80 21.19
N ARG A 14 22.70 42.11 21.01
CA ARG A 14 21.62 41.16 20.74
C ARG A 14 20.99 41.55 19.41
N ASP A 15 21.18 40.74 18.37
CA ASP A 15 20.23 40.63 17.27
C ASP A 15 20.46 39.30 16.53
N GLU A 16 19.79 38.23 16.99
CA GLU A 16 19.56 37.04 16.18
C GLU A 16 18.05 36.88 16.05
N THR A 17 17.55 37.23 14.86
CA THR A 17 16.15 37.04 14.46
C THR A 17 15.93 35.55 14.16
N PRO A 18 14.88 34.89 14.70
CA PRO A 18 14.63 33.48 14.42
C PRO A 18 14.13 33.30 12.98
N PRO A 19 14.39 32.14 12.34
CA PRO A 19 14.05 31.91 10.94
C PRO A 19 12.54 31.84 10.74
N GLN A 20 11.99 32.75 9.94
CA GLN A 20 10.61 32.70 9.47
C GLN A 20 10.43 31.49 8.54
N ARG A 21 9.71 30.46 8.99
CA ARG A 21 9.25 29.35 8.16
C ARG A 21 7.93 29.72 7.49
N MET A 22 7.91 29.67 6.16
CA MET A 22 6.70 29.90 5.35
C MET A 22 5.64 28.83 5.60
N ILE A 23 4.48 29.24 6.10
CA ILE A 23 3.23 28.47 6.12
C ILE A 23 2.51 28.79 4.80
N THR A 24 2.56 27.89 3.82
CA THR A 24 1.81 28.04 2.58
C THR A 24 0.50 27.25 2.70
N GLY A 25 -0.63 27.96 2.86
CA GLY A 25 -1.97 27.37 2.70
C GLY A 25 -3.05 27.71 3.74
N ALA A 26 -2.88 28.70 4.62
CA ALA A 26 -3.87 28.97 5.68
C ALA A 26 -4.95 30.00 5.29
N THR A 27 -6.21 29.70 5.60
CA THR A 27 -7.34 30.66 5.74
C THR A 27 -7.31 31.41 7.08
N LEU A 28 -6.24 31.27 7.87
CA LEU A 28 -6.02 32.04 9.09
C LEU A 28 -5.25 33.33 8.77
N ASP A 29 -5.64 34.41 9.46
CA ASP A 29 -4.84 35.64 9.55
C ASP A 29 -3.37 35.27 9.87
N PRO A 30 -2.37 35.77 9.12
CA PRO A 30 -0.95 35.53 9.37
C PRO A 30 -0.51 35.77 10.82
N MET A 31 -1.13 36.73 11.52
CA MET A 31 -0.88 36.93 12.95
C MET A 31 -1.40 35.78 13.82
N ALA A 32 -2.60 35.27 13.50
CA ALA A 32 -3.19 34.13 14.21
C ALA A 32 -2.36 32.85 13.97
N ALA A 33 -1.82 32.66 12.77
CA ALA A 33 -0.97 31.53 12.44
C ALA A 33 0.30 31.49 13.32
N GLY A 34 0.95 32.64 13.57
CA GLY A 34 2.14 32.72 14.43
C GLY A 34 1.85 32.39 15.90
N VAL A 35 0.72 32.86 16.43
CA VAL A 35 0.30 32.57 17.82
C VAL A 35 -0.06 31.09 17.98
N VAL A 36 -0.74 30.50 17.01
CA VAL A 36 -1.09 29.07 17.05
C VAL A 36 0.15 28.21 16.92
N ALA A 37 1.10 28.56 16.05
CA ALA A 37 2.36 27.84 15.93
C ALA A 37 3.10 27.77 17.27
N LEU A 38 3.19 28.89 18.00
CA LEU A 38 3.81 28.93 19.34
C LEU A 38 3.07 28.09 20.39
N ALA A 39 1.73 28.11 20.36
CA ALA A 39 0.92 27.34 21.31
C ALA A 39 1.01 25.83 21.09
N VAL A 40 1.18 25.40 19.84
CA VAL A 40 1.23 23.98 19.45
C VAL A 40 2.66 23.44 19.45
N GLN A 41 3.68 24.30 19.40
CA GLN A 41 5.09 23.91 19.34
C GLN A 41 5.51 22.90 20.43
N PRO A 42 5.06 23.00 21.71
CA PRO A 42 5.37 22.00 22.73
C PRO A 42 4.75 20.62 22.47
N LEU A 43 3.73 20.55 21.60
CA LEU A 43 3.03 19.32 21.27
C LEU A 43 3.68 18.59 20.09
N LEU A 44 4.50 19.27 19.29
CA LEU A 44 5.16 18.70 18.11
C LEU A 44 6.34 17.80 18.49
N ARG A 45 6.48 16.65 17.82
CA ARG A 45 7.68 15.82 17.86
C ARG A 45 8.83 16.56 17.18
N THR A 46 10.06 16.24 17.55
CA THR A 46 11.26 16.83 16.94
C THR A 46 11.25 16.59 15.42
N GLY A 47 11.28 17.67 14.63
CA GLY A 47 11.28 17.60 13.16
C GLY A 47 9.91 17.56 12.50
N GLU A 48 8.82 17.45 13.27
CA GLU A 48 7.45 17.39 12.76
C GLU A 48 7.03 18.74 12.15
N LYS A 49 6.57 18.73 10.90
CA LYS A 49 6.12 19.93 10.17
C LYS A 49 4.60 20.04 10.19
N ILE A 50 4.09 21.22 10.53
CA ILE A 50 2.67 21.56 10.40
C ILE A 50 2.32 21.75 8.93
N ARG A 51 1.24 21.11 8.48
CA ARG A 51 0.67 21.21 7.12
C ARG A 51 -0.53 22.14 7.07
N ALA A 52 -1.42 22.03 8.04
CA ALA A 52 -2.61 22.87 8.13
C ALA A 52 -2.98 23.13 9.59
N VAL A 53 -3.63 24.27 9.81
CA VAL A 53 -4.25 24.63 11.08
C VAL A 53 -5.64 25.17 10.75
N VAL A 54 -6.67 24.55 11.30
CA VAL A 54 -8.07 24.92 11.06
C VAL A 54 -8.77 25.08 12.41
N ALA A 55 -9.54 26.15 12.57
CA ALA A 55 -10.34 26.35 13.78
C ALA A 55 -11.68 25.61 13.68
N GLU A 56 -12.11 24.98 14.78
CA GLU A 56 -13.42 24.32 14.84
C GLU A 56 -14.56 25.34 14.77
N ASP A 57 -14.40 26.48 15.45
CA ASP A 57 -15.41 27.53 15.56
C ASP A 57 -14.78 28.93 15.46
N HIS A 58 -15.63 29.95 15.30
CA HIS A 58 -15.20 31.36 15.25
C HIS A 58 -14.56 31.85 16.55
N SER A 59 -14.80 31.14 17.67
CA SER A 59 -14.18 31.46 18.95
C SER A 59 -12.75 30.93 19.07
N GLN A 60 -12.29 30.12 18.09
CA GLN A 60 -10.99 29.48 18.05
C GLN A 60 -10.68 28.70 19.34
N ARG A 61 -11.72 28.12 19.96
CA ARG A 61 -11.58 27.34 21.19
C ARG A 61 -10.87 26.04 20.93
N ARG A 62 -11.20 25.37 19.83
CA ARG A 62 -10.50 24.16 19.39
C ARG A 62 -9.84 24.42 18.04
N LEU A 63 -8.62 23.90 17.91
CA LEU A 63 -7.80 23.99 16.71
C LEU A 63 -7.44 22.58 16.26
N HIS A 64 -7.70 22.27 14.99
CA HIS A 64 -7.23 21.06 14.34
C HIS A 64 -5.91 21.37 13.64
N VAL A 65 -4.85 20.68 14.07
CA VAL A 65 -3.50 20.83 13.54
C VAL A 65 -3.13 19.55 12.82
N VAL A 66 -2.98 19.62 11.51
CA VAL A 66 -2.51 18.51 10.69
C VAL A 66 -1.01 18.64 10.51
N THR A 67 -0.26 17.62 10.88
CA THR A 67 1.18 17.51 10.66
C THR A 67 1.48 16.47 9.58
N GLN A 68 2.76 16.22 9.32
CA GLN A 68 3.19 15.11 8.48
C GLN A 68 2.89 13.72 9.07
N GLN A 69 2.71 13.62 10.39
CA GLN A 69 2.59 12.33 11.09
C GLN A 69 1.22 12.11 11.74
N ARG A 70 0.51 13.18 12.13
CA ARG A 70 -0.72 13.07 12.92
C ARG A 70 -1.61 14.29 12.74
N CYS A 71 -2.88 14.12 13.09
CA CYS A 71 -3.81 15.22 13.30
C CYS A 71 -4.04 15.39 14.81
N ILE A 72 -3.95 16.63 15.30
CA ILE A 72 -4.09 16.98 16.72
C ILE A 72 -5.23 17.99 16.85
N SER A 73 -6.25 17.66 17.63
CA SER A 73 -7.28 18.60 18.05
C SER A 73 -6.90 19.19 19.40
N PHE A 74 -6.52 20.46 19.44
CA PHE A 74 -6.06 21.17 20.63
C PHE A 74 -7.15 22.09 21.18
N ASP A 75 -7.47 21.97 22.47
CA ASP A 75 -8.36 22.89 23.18
C ASP A 75 -7.54 24.03 23.81
N LYS A 76 -7.68 25.23 23.25
CA LYS A 76 -6.97 26.44 23.67
C LYS A 76 -7.30 26.86 25.09
N ARG A 77 -8.52 26.61 25.56
CA ARG A 77 -8.97 27.00 26.90
C ARG A 77 -8.43 26.04 27.95
N ALA A 78 -8.46 24.74 27.67
CA ALA A 78 -7.91 23.72 28.55
C ALA A 78 -6.38 23.61 28.46
N GLN A 79 -5.77 24.21 27.42
CA GLN A 79 -4.37 24.05 27.07
C GLN A 79 -3.96 22.57 26.96
N SER A 80 -4.84 21.75 26.39
CA SER A 80 -4.68 20.30 26.32
C SER A 80 -5.06 19.74 24.96
N ILE A 81 -4.56 18.55 24.67
CA ILE A 81 -4.97 17.77 23.49
C ILE A 81 -6.35 17.17 23.79
N ALA A 82 -7.35 17.55 23.00
CA ALA A 82 -8.70 16.98 23.06
C ALA A 82 -8.75 15.62 22.35
N SER A 83 -8.06 15.50 21.22
CA SER A 83 -7.88 14.23 20.50
C SER A 83 -6.64 14.28 19.62
N ALA A 84 -6.07 13.13 19.30
CA ALA A 84 -5.03 13.00 18.30
C ALA A 84 -5.12 11.62 17.63
N PHE A 85 -4.72 11.52 16.37
CA PHE A 85 -4.58 10.26 15.64
C PHE A 85 -3.41 10.32 14.67
N GLU A 86 -2.76 9.19 14.43
CA GLU A 86 -1.67 9.08 13.46
C GLU A 86 -2.25 9.08 12.03
N ILE A 87 -1.63 9.85 11.15
CA ILE A 87 -2.06 10.04 9.75
C ILE A 87 -2.05 8.73 8.97
N LEU A 88 -1.12 7.83 9.27
CA LEU A 88 -1.05 6.50 8.63
C LEU A 88 -2.23 5.58 8.96
N THR A 89 -3.03 5.90 9.98
CA THR A 89 -4.24 5.13 10.30
C THR A 89 -5.44 5.54 9.46
N VAL A 90 -5.37 6.62 8.69
CA VAL A 90 -6.51 7.15 7.94
C VAL A 90 -6.66 6.41 6.62
N VAL A 91 -7.84 5.86 6.38
CA VAL A 91 -8.22 5.19 5.12
C VAL A 91 -8.98 6.14 4.21
N ARG A 92 -9.84 6.98 4.80
CA ARG A 92 -10.75 7.87 4.06
C ARG A 92 -10.97 9.17 4.83
N ALA A 93 -11.20 10.26 4.10
CA ALA A 93 -11.68 11.51 4.67
C ALA A 93 -12.74 12.12 3.75
N GLU A 94 -13.93 12.36 4.28
CA GLU A 94 -15.07 12.88 3.52
C GLU A 94 -15.58 14.20 4.08
N LEU A 95 -16.07 15.06 3.20
CA LEU A 95 -16.76 16.27 3.58
C LEU A 95 -18.23 15.96 3.85
N THR A 96 -18.67 16.15 5.08
CA THR A 96 -20.07 16.03 5.46
C THR A 96 -20.60 17.39 5.91
N GLN A 97 -21.81 17.73 5.46
CA GLN A 97 -22.56 18.87 5.96
C GLN A 97 -23.74 18.38 6.77
N ASP A 98 -23.78 18.70 8.06
CA ASP A 98 -24.90 18.42 8.94
C ASP A 98 -25.62 19.73 9.32
N GLY A 99 -26.75 19.63 10.04
CA GLY A 99 -27.49 20.81 10.50
C GLY A 99 -26.73 21.67 11.53
N ILE A 100 -25.53 21.26 11.94
CA ILE A 100 -24.70 21.90 12.96
C ILE A 100 -23.51 22.62 12.32
N GLY A 101 -23.10 22.22 11.10
CA GLY A 101 -22.07 22.91 10.32
C GLY A 101 -21.40 22.02 9.28
N HIS A 102 -20.14 22.35 8.98
CA HIS A 102 -19.31 21.59 8.05
C HIS A 102 -18.26 20.79 8.82
N ARG A 103 -18.10 19.51 8.49
CA ARG A 103 -17.11 18.63 9.11
C ARG A 103 -16.39 17.77 8.08
N ALA A 104 -15.18 17.36 8.43
CA ALA A 104 -14.48 16.28 7.75
C ALA A 104 -14.61 15.01 8.60
N ASP A 105 -15.25 13.99 8.05
CA ASP A 105 -15.39 12.67 8.67
C ASP A 105 -14.19 11.81 8.23
N VAL A 106 -13.34 11.44 9.18
CA VAL A 106 -12.10 10.69 8.94
C VAL A 106 -12.28 9.25 9.38
N GLU A 107 -12.20 8.31 8.44
CA GLU A 107 -12.26 6.87 8.69
C GLU A 107 -10.87 6.30 8.91
N HIS A 108 -10.73 5.48 9.94
CA HIS A 108 -9.48 4.83 10.31
C HIS A 108 -9.46 3.36 9.87
N SER A 109 -8.26 2.77 9.76
CA SER A 109 -8.04 1.38 9.35
C SER A 109 -8.68 0.34 10.29
N ASN A 110 -8.97 0.72 11.53
CA ASN A 110 -9.71 -0.10 12.49
C ASN A 110 -11.24 0.11 12.44
N GLY A 111 -11.75 0.75 11.38
CA GLY A 111 -13.18 1.05 11.20
C GLY A 111 -13.72 2.18 12.08
N ARG A 112 -12.88 2.82 12.90
CA ARG A 112 -13.30 3.97 13.73
C ARG A 112 -13.47 5.22 12.87
N PHE A 113 -14.40 6.08 13.27
CA PHE A 113 -14.58 7.42 12.67
C PHE A 113 -14.18 8.53 13.64
N THR A 114 -13.50 9.55 13.12
CA THR A 114 -13.20 10.79 13.82
C THR A 114 -13.83 11.97 13.09
N GLU A 115 -14.77 12.65 13.75
CA GLU A 115 -15.37 13.88 13.22
C GLU A 115 -14.47 15.10 13.50
N LEU A 116 -14.12 15.86 12.46
CA LEU A 116 -13.38 17.12 12.56
C LEU A 116 -14.26 18.29 12.12
N ARG A 117 -14.86 19.00 13.08
CA ARG A 117 -15.78 20.11 12.83
C ARG A 117 -15.02 21.38 12.46
N THR A 118 -15.63 22.24 11.64
CA THR A 118 -15.02 23.48 11.17
C THR A 118 -16.05 24.61 11.01
N THR A 119 -15.56 25.84 10.87
CA THR A 119 -16.39 27.04 10.68
C THR A 119 -17.06 27.17 9.33
N SER A 120 -16.53 26.51 8.29
CA SER A 120 -17.01 26.70 6.92
C SER A 120 -16.75 25.47 6.04
N ALA A 121 -17.49 25.33 4.94
CA ALA A 121 -17.25 24.29 3.95
C ALA A 121 -15.81 24.33 3.41
N GLN A 122 -15.26 25.52 3.28
CA GLN A 122 -13.89 25.72 2.79
C GLN A 122 -12.86 25.24 3.80
N ASP A 123 -13.10 25.45 5.08
CA ASP A 123 -12.22 24.98 6.15
C ASP A 123 -12.28 23.46 6.30
N ALA A 124 -13.47 22.86 6.22
CA ALA A 124 -13.61 21.40 6.20
C ALA A 124 -12.93 20.77 4.98
N ARG A 125 -13.06 21.37 3.79
CA ARG A 125 -12.31 20.94 2.59
C ARG A 125 -10.80 21.08 2.77
N THR A 126 -10.34 22.19 3.33
CA THR A 126 -8.92 22.44 3.60
C THR A 126 -8.38 21.40 4.58
N LEU A 127 -9.14 21.08 5.61
CA LEU A 127 -8.79 20.08 6.61
C LEU A 127 -8.74 18.67 6.03
N GLY A 128 -9.79 18.24 5.33
CA GLY A 128 -9.84 16.92 4.69
C GLY A 128 -8.74 16.74 3.65
N THR A 129 -8.50 17.76 2.82
CA THR A 129 -7.41 17.74 1.82
C THR A 129 -6.04 17.67 2.50
N ALA A 130 -5.84 18.41 3.59
CA ALA A 130 -4.57 18.38 4.33
C ALA A 130 -4.31 17.01 4.97
N VAL A 131 -5.35 16.38 5.53
CA VAL A 131 -5.27 15.02 6.09
C VAL A 131 -4.91 14.02 4.99
N LEU A 132 -5.67 13.97 3.89
CA LEU A 132 -5.40 13.04 2.78
C LEU A 132 -4.03 13.26 2.14
N ARG A 133 -3.62 14.53 1.98
CA ARG A 133 -2.29 14.85 1.46
C ARG A 133 -1.19 14.38 2.41
N ALA A 134 -1.34 14.59 3.71
CA ALA A 134 -0.39 14.08 4.70
C ALA A 134 -0.34 12.55 4.68
N CYS A 135 -1.48 11.86 4.48
CA CYS A 135 -1.53 10.40 4.33
C CYS A 135 -0.74 9.94 3.11
N ASN A 136 -1.02 10.52 1.94
CA ASN A 136 -0.32 10.15 0.70
C ASN A 136 1.19 10.43 0.80
N GLU A 137 1.58 11.56 1.39
CA GLU A 137 2.99 11.87 1.62
C GLU A 137 3.65 10.90 2.61
N ALA A 138 2.94 10.50 3.67
CA ALA A 138 3.44 9.53 4.64
C ALA A 138 3.55 8.13 4.01
N LEU A 139 2.58 7.71 3.20
CA LEU A 139 2.61 6.46 2.44
C LEU A 139 3.75 6.47 1.42
N LEU A 140 3.95 7.56 0.67
CA LEU A 140 5.10 7.73 -0.23
C LEU A 140 6.42 7.70 0.54
N HIS A 141 6.46 8.26 1.76
CA HIS A 141 7.68 8.19 2.57
C HIS A 141 7.92 6.78 3.09
N VAL A 142 6.88 6.05 3.51
CA VAL A 142 6.98 4.62 3.83
C VAL A 142 7.44 3.85 2.60
N GLU A 143 6.91 4.14 1.41
CA GLU A 143 7.31 3.54 0.13
C GLU A 143 8.75 3.89 -0.30
N GLN A 144 9.27 5.05 0.12
CA GLN A 144 10.67 5.46 -0.10
C GLN A 144 11.63 4.92 0.97
N LEU A 145 11.11 4.62 2.16
CA LEU A 145 11.84 3.95 3.24
C LEU A 145 11.84 2.44 3.04
N LEU A 146 10.79 1.90 2.41
CA LEU A 146 10.89 0.67 1.65
C LEU A 146 11.96 0.94 0.58
N PRO A 147 13.01 0.12 0.49
CA PRO A 147 14.09 0.38 -0.45
C PRO A 147 13.50 0.56 -1.86
N ALA A 148 13.78 1.70 -2.51
CA ALA A 148 13.37 2.00 -3.89
C ALA A 148 13.97 1.04 -4.93
N GLU A 149 14.81 0.12 -4.49
CA GLU A 149 15.18 -1.05 -5.25
C GLU A 149 13.93 -1.93 -5.34
N ILE A 150 13.42 -2.08 -6.57
CA ILE A 150 12.71 -3.27 -7.07
C ILE A 150 12.91 -4.41 -6.08
N PRO A 151 11.87 -5.08 -5.54
CA PRO A 151 12.09 -6.25 -4.69
C PRO A 151 13.13 -7.08 -5.40
N ASP A 152 14.32 -7.18 -4.79
CA ASP A 152 15.50 -7.70 -5.47
C ASP A 152 15.04 -8.94 -6.22
N PRO A 153 15.30 -9.09 -7.54
CA PRO A 153 14.90 -10.29 -8.25
C PRO A 153 15.35 -11.57 -7.51
N SER A 154 16.26 -11.50 -6.54
CA SER A 154 16.47 -12.51 -5.51
C SER A 154 15.21 -12.92 -4.71
N ALA A 155 14.33 -12.04 -4.24
CA ALA A 155 13.09 -12.40 -3.56
C ALA A 155 12.14 -13.21 -4.46
N ASN A 156 12.00 -12.79 -5.73
CA ASN A 156 11.24 -13.54 -6.74
C ASN A 156 11.96 -14.84 -7.17
N ARG A 157 13.30 -14.86 -7.19
CA ARG A 157 14.10 -16.09 -7.43
C ARG A 157 14.08 -17.05 -6.25
N MET A 158 13.97 -16.55 -5.03
CA MET A 158 13.82 -17.35 -3.81
C MET A 158 12.44 -17.99 -3.80
N LEU A 159 11.40 -17.27 -4.18
CA LEU A 159 10.09 -17.85 -4.47
C LEU A 159 10.13 -18.90 -5.57
N ALA A 160 10.98 -18.68 -6.57
CA ALA A 160 11.18 -19.64 -7.64
C ALA A 160 11.96 -20.90 -7.25
N SER A 161 12.69 -20.87 -6.13
CA SER A 161 13.53 -21.97 -5.71
C SER A 161 12.80 -23.07 -4.95
N GLY A 162 11.51 -22.86 -4.62
CA GLY A 162 10.75 -23.80 -3.78
C GLY A 162 11.34 -23.95 -2.38
N GLN A 163 12.02 -22.91 -1.89
CA GLN A 163 12.68 -22.95 -0.59
C GLN A 163 11.66 -22.68 0.51
N ASP A 164 11.36 -23.71 1.30
CA ASP A 164 10.35 -23.65 2.36
C ASP A 164 10.82 -22.89 3.62
N ARG A 165 12.12 -22.54 3.72
CA ARG A 165 12.69 -21.84 4.89
C ARG A 165 13.55 -20.64 4.48
N TRP A 166 13.31 -19.52 5.13
CA TRP A 166 14.02 -18.26 4.96
C TRP A 166 15.05 -18.11 6.08
N SER A 167 16.31 -17.82 5.73
CA SER A 167 17.35 -17.57 6.73
C SER A 167 17.76 -16.11 6.69
N VAL A 168 17.62 -15.43 7.82
CA VAL A 168 18.06 -14.06 8.05
C VAL A 168 19.30 -14.09 8.93
N VAL A 169 20.45 -13.72 8.38
CA VAL A 169 21.70 -13.64 9.13
C VAL A 169 22.04 -12.18 9.41
N VAL A 170 22.15 -11.83 10.68
CA VAL A 170 22.49 -10.49 11.16
C VAL A 170 23.93 -10.47 11.66
N SER A 171 24.76 -9.65 11.04
CA SER A 171 26.17 -9.53 11.41
C SER A 171 26.41 -8.55 12.56
N ARG A 172 27.54 -8.73 13.26
CA ARG A 172 28.07 -7.76 14.23
C ARG A 172 28.20 -6.34 13.67
N VAL A 173 28.47 -6.20 12.37
CA VAL A 173 28.62 -4.89 11.72
C VAL A 173 27.29 -4.18 11.67
N GLU A 174 26.23 -4.85 11.20
CA GLU A 174 24.86 -4.33 11.12
C GLU A 174 24.33 -3.95 12.52
N ILE A 175 24.58 -4.79 13.52
CA ILE A 175 24.19 -4.51 14.90
C ILE A 175 24.86 -3.25 15.45
N ARG A 176 26.15 -3.05 15.16
CA ARG A 176 26.88 -1.85 15.60
C ARG A 176 26.46 -0.59 14.87
N SER A 177 26.13 -0.67 13.59
CA SER A 177 25.62 0.46 12.81
C SER A 177 24.13 0.72 13.04
N ARG A 178 23.41 -0.19 13.71
CA ARG A 178 21.94 -0.21 13.85
C ARG A 178 21.23 -0.24 12.50
N ASP A 179 21.86 -0.87 11.51
CA ASP A 179 21.33 -0.97 10.15
C ASP A 179 20.43 -2.21 10.03
N VAL A 180 19.12 -2.00 10.07
CA VAL A 180 18.13 -3.06 9.90
C VAL A 180 17.71 -3.28 8.45
N SER A 181 18.23 -2.49 7.51
CA SER A 181 17.77 -2.52 6.11
C SER A 181 18.05 -3.86 5.44
N GLY A 182 19.17 -4.52 5.77
CA GLY A 182 19.47 -5.86 5.28
C GLY A 182 18.42 -6.89 5.71
N VAL A 183 18.02 -6.85 6.97
CA VAL A 183 16.99 -7.75 7.54
C VAL A 183 15.62 -7.46 6.94
N LEU A 184 15.22 -6.18 6.89
CA LEU A 184 13.92 -5.79 6.35
C LEU A 184 13.78 -6.08 4.86
N ARG A 185 14.89 -6.09 4.09
CA ARG A 185 14.86 -6.51 2.69
C ARG A 185 14.39 -7.96 2.52
N VAL A 186 14.66 -8.83 3.49
CA VAL A 186 14.20 -10.22 3.49
C VAL A 186 12.77 -10.35 4.04
N LEU A 187 12.45 -9.62 5.11
CA LEU A 187 11.16 -9.76 5.80
C LEU A 187 10.01 -8.99 5.13
N ALA A 188 10.25 -7.78 4.63
CA ALA A 188 9.21 -6.93 4.06
C ALA A 188 8.46 -7.55 2.86
N PRO A 189 9.09 -8.30 1.94
CA PRO A 189 8.39 -8.99 0.87
C PRO A 189 7.26 -9.91 1.36
N MET A 190 7.37 -10.50 2.55
CA MET A 190 6.33 -11.37 3.13
C MET A 190 5.02 -10.60 3.39
N LEU A 191 5.09 -9.28 3.54
CA LEU A 191 3.95 -8.38 3.78
C LEU A 191 3.37 -7.80 2.48
N THR A 192 3.96 -8.12 1.32
CA THR A 192 3.53 -7.56 0.03
C THR A 192 2.45 -8.39 -0.65
N SER A 193 2.31 -9.66 -0.24
CA SER A 193 1.36 -10.59 -0.84
C SER A 193 0.78 -11.53 0.23
N PRO A 194 -0.55 -11.69 0.30
CA PRO A 194 -1.20 -12.67 1.17
C PRO A 194 -0.65 -14.08 1.01
N VAL A 195 -0.33 -14.49 -0.23
CA VAL A 195 0.25 -15.80 -0.54
C VAL A 195 1.62 -15.96 0.11
N LEU A 196 2.45 -14.91 0.06
CA LEU A 196 3.77 -14.90 0.68
C LEU A 196 3.68 -14.92 2.20
N ALA A 197 2.77 -14.15 2.77
CA ALA A 197 2.53 -14.16 4.20
C ALA A 197 2.17 -15.57 4.69
N ARG A 198 1.23 -16.24 4.01
CA ARG A 198 0.82 -17.63 4.31
C ARG A 198 1.97 -18.62 4.19
N ARG A 199 2.71 -18.60 3.08
CA ARG A 199 3.84 -19.50 2.85
C ARG A 199 4.98 -19.28 3.83
N SER A 200 5.07 -18.09 4.41
CA SER A 200 6.18 -17.74 5.29
C SER A 200 5.89 -17.98 6.78
N VAL A 201 4.70 -18.48 7.13
CA VAL A 201 4.35 -18.80 8.52
C VAL A 201 5.35 -19.81 9.11
N GLU A 202 5.96 -19.44 10.24
CA GLU A 202 6.99 -20.19 10.96
C GLU A 202 8.15 -20.72 10.11
N SER A 203 8.46 -20.04 9.01
CA SER A 203 9.48 -20.46 8.04
C SER A 203 10.80 -19.68 8.16
N VAL A 204 10.83 -18.64 9.00
CA VAL A 204 11.97 -17.71 9.08
C VAL A 204 12.89 -18.05 10.25
N SER A 205 14.15 -18.35 9.97
CA SER A 205 15.22 -18.39 10.96
C SER A 205 15.90 -17.02 11.06
N LEU A 206 16.23 -16.62 12.28
CA LEU A 206 16.96 -15.38 12.57
C LEU A 206 18.23 -15.72 13.35
N ASP A 207 19.37 -15.56 12.69
CA ASP A 207 20.68 -15.92 13.20
C ASP A 207 21.52 -14.66 13.41
N ILE A 208 22.18 -14.54 14.57
CA ILE A 208 23.06 -13.40 14.89
C ILE A 208 24.49 -13.92 15.00
N ILE A 209 25.39 -13.34 14.20
CA ILE A 209 26.79 -13.81 14.09
C ILE A 209 27.81 -12.72 14.45
N GLY A 210 29.01 -13.17 14.86
CA GLY A 210 30.16 -12.32 15.16
C GLY A 210 30.29 -11.89 16.63
N PHE A 211 29.52 -12.50 17.52
CA PHE A 211 29.59 -12.31 18.98
C PHE A 211 30.03 -13.57 19.73
N GLU A 212 30.52 -14.60 19.03
CA GLU A 212 30.93 -15.89 19.60
C GLU A 212 32.14 -15.75 20.55
N ASP A 213 32.86 -14.62 20.50
CA ASP A 213 33.95 -14.27 21.39
C ASP A 213 33.49 -13.73 22.76
N ARG A 214 32.19 -13.47 22.93
CA ARG A 214 31.61 -12.93 24.17
C ARG A 214 31.09 -14.07 25.05
N PRO A 215 31.38 -14.06 26.36
CA PRO A 215 30.82 -15.04 27.29
C PRO A 215 29.35 -14.77 27.67
N GLN A 216 28.82 -13.59 27.31
CA GLN A 216 27.43 -13.22 27.57
C GLN A 216 26.48 -13.83 26.55
N GLU A 217 25.23 -14.05 26.95
CA GLU A 217 24.16 -14.40 26.01
C GLU A 217 23.86 -13.23 25.08
N LEU A 218 23.40 -13.51 23.86
CA LEU A 218 23.19 -12.48 22.83
C LEU A 218 22.28 -11.34 23.30
N TRP A 219 21.20 -11.64 24.02
CA TRP A 219 20.26 -10.62 24.54
C TRP A 219 20.81 -9.81 25.72
N GLU A 220 21.90 -10.24 26.37
CA GLU A 220 22.58 -9.48 27.43
C GLU A 220 23.56 -8.44 26.84
N ILE A 221 23.89 -8.56 25.55
CA ILE A 221 24.76 -7.62 24.85
C ILE A 221 23.92 -6.41 24.42
N ALA A 222 24.15 -5.27 25.07
CA ALA A 222 23.32 -4.07 24.90
C ALA A 222 23.17 -3.60 23.44
N GLU A 223 24.21 -3.74 22.61
CA GLU A 223 24.13 -3.41 21.19
C GLU A 223 23.15 -4.32 20.43
N VAL A 224 23.13 -5.61 20.75
CA VAL A 224 22.21 -6.60 20.17
C VAL A 224 20.77 -6.28 20.61
N SER A 225 20.54 -6.04 21.90
CA SER A 225 19.20 -5.73 22.39
C SER A 225 18.65 -4.46 21.77
N THR A 226 19.49 -3.42 21.65
CA THR A 226 19.11 -2.15 21.01
C THR A 226 18.77 -2.34 19.53
N PHE A 227 19.54 -3.16 18.82
CA PHE A 227 19.27 -3.49 17.42
C PHE A 227 17.92 -4.21 17.27
N LEU A 228 17.66 -5.25 18.08
CA LEU A 228 16.43 -6.02 18.00
C LEU A 228 15.20 -5.24 18.44
N GLN A 229 15.32 -4.33 19.41
CA GLN A 229 14.25 -3.37 19.74
C GLN A 229 13.91 -2.45 18.57
N HIS A 230 14.94 -1.99 17.84
CA HIS A 230 14.73 -1.15 16.66
C HIS A 230 14.09 -1.94 15.51
N LEU A 231 14.49 -3.20 15.34
CA LEU A 231 13.92 -4.10 14.35
C LEU A 231 12.45 -4.46 14.69
N ASP A 232 12.13 -4.81 15.93
CA ASP A 232 10.76 -5.10 16.40
C ASP A 232 9.80 -3.91 16.21
N ALA A 233 10.30 -2.69 16.39
CA ALA A 233 9.51 -1.48 16.12
C ALA A 233 9.12 -1.32 14.63
N GLN A 234 9.88 -1.92 13.71
CA GLN A 234 9.61 -1.85 12.26
C GLN A 234 8.93 -3.12 11.72
N PHE A 235 9.08 -4.26 12.39
CA PHE A 235 8.52 -5.53 11.97
C PHE A 235 7.98 -6.31 13.20
N PRO A 236 6.75 -6.05 13.66
CA PRO A 236 6.22 -6.65 14.89
C PRO A 236 5.60 -8.05 14.70
N TYR A 237 5.84 -8.72 13.57
CA TYR A 237 5.11 -9.92 13.13
C TYR A 237 5.79 -11.25 13.49
N TRP A 238 6.61 -11.26 14.55
CA TRP A 238 7.48 -12.39 14.89
C TRP A 238 6.74 -13.68 15.19
N PHE A 239 5.55 -13.60 15.79
CA PHE A 239 4.76 -14.77 16.14
C PHE A 239 4.24 -15.52 14.92
N VAL A 240 4.05 -14.82 13.81
CA VAL A 240 3.63 -15.43 12.55
C VAL A 240 4.83 -16.02 11.82
N PHE A 241 5.91 -15.26 11.65
CA PHE A 241 6.96 -15.65 10.69
C PHE A 241 8.13 -16.43 11.30
N LEU A 242 8.52 -16.19 12.55
CA LEU A 242 9.69 -16.86 13.12
C LEU A 242 9.40 -18.32 13.42
N ASP A 243 10.33 -19.16 13.00
CA ASP A 243 10.37 -20.58 13.29
C ASP A 243 10.51 -20.81 14.80
N LYS A 244 9.59 -21.61 15.38
CA LYS A 244 9.56 -21.92 16.81
C LYS A 244 10.50 -23.08 17.19
N SER A 245 11.21 -23.67 16.23
CA SER A 245 12.25 -24.66 16.50
C SER A 245 13.63 -24.02 16.74
N GLU A 246 13.81 -22.76 16.33
CA GLU A 246 15.08 -22.03 16.36
C GLU A 246 15.08 -20.93 17.44
N PRO A 247 16.26 -20.48 17.93
CA PRO A 247 16.35 -19.51 19.02
C PRO A 247 15.97 -18.06 18.64
N GLY A 248 15.71 -17.79 17.35
CA GLY A 248 15.48 -16.44 16.83
C GLY A 248 14.39 -15.66 17.58
N LEU A 249 13.25 -16.31 17.88
CA LEU A 249 12.16 -15.68 18.64
C LEU A 249 12.57 -15.38 20.08
N GLN A 250 13.38 -16.23 20.70
CA GLN A 250 13.88 -16.01 22.06
C GLN A 250 14.81 -14.79 22.12
N HIS A 251 15.66 -14.61 21.10
CA HIS A 251 16.53 -13.44 20.99
C HIS A 251 15.72 -12.14 20.91
N VAL A 252 14.66 -12.11 20.10
CA VAL A 252 13.78 -10.95 19.98
C VAL A 252 13.09 -10.66 21.31
N VAL A 253 12.44 -11.66 21.90
CA VAL A 253 11.63 -11.47 23.12
C VAL A 253 12.49 -11.00 24.29
N ASN A 254 13.63 -11.64 24.53
CA ASN A 254 14.53 -11.28 25.63
C ASN A 254 15.23 -9.92 25.42
N SER A 255 15.28 -9.44 24.17
CA SER A 255 15.84 -8.14 23.84
C SER A 255 14.83 -7.01 23.97
N VAL A 256 13.56 -7.27 23.64
CA VAL A 256 12.48 -6.28 23.67
C VAL A 256 11.94 -6.09 25.09
N LEU A 257 11.94 -7.15 25.90
CA LEU A 257 11.49 -7.10 27.29
C LEU A 257 12.65 -6.74 28.24
N PRO A 258 12.36 -6.05 29.36
CA PRO A 258 13.38 -5.75 30.36
C PRO A 258 13.95 -7.04 30.97
N PRO A 259 15.23 -7.07 31.38
CA PRO A 259 15.81 -8.21 32.07
C PRO A 259 15.02 -8.54 33.34
N GLY A 260 14.57 -9.79 33.47
CA GLY A 260 13.76 -10.24 34.61
C GLY A 260 12.30 -9.78 34.56
N PHE A 261 11.75 -9.51 33.37
CA PHE A 261 10.35 -9.16 33.19
C PHE A 261 9.41 -10.16 33.90
N SER A 262 8.33 -9.62 34.44
CA SER A 262 7.24 -10.35 35.07
C SER A 262 6.27 -10.93 34.04
N ALA A 263 5.47 -11.91 34.46
CA ALA A 263 4.38 -12.43 33.63
C ALA A 263 3.37 -11.33 33.22
N GLU A 264 3.21 -10.29 34.06
CA GLU A 264 2.35 -9.13 33.78
C GLU A 264 2.90 -8.29 32.63
N GLU A 265 4.20 -7.98 32.62
CA GLU A 265 4.85 -7.21 31.54
C GLU A 265 4.83 -7.98 30.21
N LEU A 266 5.02 -9.30 30.25
CA LEU A 266 4.85 -10.14 29.06
C LEU A 266 3.40 -10.09 28.55
N SER A 267 2.42 -10.24 29.44
CA SER A 267 1.01 -10.16 29.09
C SER A 267 0.62 -8.81 28.48
N GLU A 268 1.16 -7.71 29.02
CA GLU A 268 0.98 -6.37 28.47
C GLU A 268 1.57 -6.27 27.06
N ARG A 269 2.81 -6.75 26.85
CA ARG A 269 3.45 -6.71 25.53
C ARG A 269 2.69 -7.55 24.50
N LEU A 270 2.22 -8.73 24.89
CA LEU A 270 1.41 -9.60 24.04
C LEU A 270 0.14 -8.89 23.58
N SER A 271 -0.66 -8.39 24.53
CA SER A 271 -1.97 -7.78 24.26
C SER A 271 -1.90 -6.45 23.52
N THR A 272 -0.84 -5.66 23.71
CA THR A 272 -0.75 -4.31 23.13
C THR A 272 0.03 -4.25 21.81
N TRP A 273 0.83 -5.27 21.51
CA TRP A 273 1.77 -5.21 20.39
C TRP A 273 1.72 -6.46 19.51
N TRP A 274 2.12 -7.62 20.02
CA TRP A 274 2.31 -8.81 19.16
C TRP A 274 1.01 -9.50 18.74
N ILE A 275 -0.01 -9.56 19.60
CA ILE A 275 -1.32 -10.13 19.23
C ILE A 275 -2.01 -9.27 18.16
N PRO A 276 -2.12 -7.93 18.32
CA PRO A 276 -2.67 -7.09 17.26
C PRO A 276 -1.89 -7.19 15.93
N ALA A 277 -0.56 -7.31 16.00
CA ALA A 277 0.27 -7.51 14.81
C ALA A 277 0.00 -8.88 14.15
N LEU A 278 -0.19 -9.94 14.94
CA LEU A 278 -0.59 -11.25 14.45
C LEU A 278 -1.95 -11.17 13.76
N GLU A 279 -2.98 -10.63 14.43
CA GLU A 279 -4.33 -10.46 13.88
C GLU A 279 -4.32 -9.70 12.55
N GLN A 280 -3.53 -8.62 12.46
CA GLN A 280 -3.35 -7.87 11.20
C GLN A 280 -2.85 -8.76 10.06
N ILE A 281 -1.89 -9.66 10.33
CA ILE A 281 -1.36 -10.57 9.33
C ILE A 281 -2.33 -11.70 9.02
N MET A 282 -3.09 -12.19 10.00
CA MET A 282 -4.12 -13.20 9.77
C MET A 282 -5.17 -12.70 8.78
N ASP A 283 -5.68 -11.49 8.98
CA ASP A 283 -6.61 -10.83 8.07
C ASP A 283 -5.98 -10.62 6.69
N PHE A 284 -4.77 -10.04 6.64
CA PHE A 284 -4.06 -9.79 5.38
C PHE A 284 -3.82 -11.08 4.60
N ALA A 285 -3.44 -12.14 5.31
CA ALA A 285 -3.14 -13.45 4.76
C ALA A 285 -4.38 -14.32 4.60
N ALA A 286 -5.59 -13.83 4.87
CA ALA A 286 -6.84 -14.59 4.83
C ALA A 286 -6.70 -15.99 5.46
N LEU A 287 -6.06 -16.06 6.64
CA LEU A 287 -5.88 -17.28 7.40
C LEU A 287 -7.06 -17.44 8.38
N ASP A 288 -7.48 -18.69 8.60
CA ASP A 288 -8.57 -19.01 9.52
C ASP A 288 -8.25 -18.56 10.97
N GLU A 289 -9.27 -18.18 11.72
CA GLU A 289 -9.20 -17.89 13.16
C GLU A 289 -8.62 -19.07 13.94
N GLU A 290 -8.89 -20.32 13.52
CA GLU A 290 -8.27 -21.51 14.13
C GLU A 290 -6.72 -21.49 14.02
N VAL A 291 -6.18 -21.00 12.90
CA VAL A 291 -4.73 -20.86 12.72
C VAL A 291 -4.18 -19.78 13.65
N SER A 292 -4.95 -18.72 13.94
CA SER A 292 -4.56 -17.64 14.85
C SER A 292 -4.36 -18.18 16.27
N ASP A 293 -5.36 -18.92 16.77
CA ASP A 293 -5.33 -19.54 18.09
C ASP A 293 -4.15 -20.50 18.22
N ILE A 294 -3.90 -21.32 17.20
CA ILE A 294 -2.76 -22.23 17.15
C ILE A 294 -1.44 -21.46 17.19
N LEU A 295 -1.27 -20.40 16.40
CA LEU A 295 -0.03 -19.61 16.39
C LEU A 295 0.22 -18.91 17.73
N VAL A 296 -0.83 -18.42 18.39
CA VAL A 296 -0.73 -17.84 19.73
C VAL A 296 -0.35 -18.92 20.75
N GLU A 297 -1.03 -20.07 20.76
CA GLU A 297 -0.74 -21.16 21.69
C GLU A 297 0.70 -21.67 21.51
N ARG A 298 1.13 -21.88 20.26
CA ARG A 298 2.50 -22.28 19.93
C ARG A 298 3.52 -21.26 20.39
N SER A 299 3.29 -19.98 20.13
CA SER A 299 4.19 -18.91 20.58
C SER A 299 4.31 -18.86 22.10
N LEU A 300 3.20 -19.04 22.83
CA LEU A 300 3.22 -19.10 24.29
C LEU A 300 3.89 -20.36 24.83
N ALA A 301 3.72 -21.51 24.17
CA ALA A 301 4.42 -22.74 24.51
C ALA A 301 5.93 -22.60 24.32
N TYR A 302 6.36 -22.04 23.18
CA TYR A 302 7.75 -21.69 22.91
C TYR A 302 8.34 -20.79 24.00
N LEU A 303 7.64 -19.73 24.40
CA LEU A 303 8.13 -18.81 25.44
C LEU A 303 8.30 -19.47 26.82
N ARG A 304 7.54 -20.54 27.10
CA ARG A 304 7.64 -21.29 28.36
C ARG A 304 8.74 -22.36 28.33
N GLN A 305 8.93 -23.01 27.19
CA GLN A 305 9.78 -24.20 27.05
C GLN A 305 11.17 -23.87 26.49
N GLY A 306 11.28 -22.80 25.70
CA GLY A 306 12.47 -22.45 24.93
C GLY A 306 12.54 -23.18 23.58
N PRO A 307 13.60 -22.92 22.79
CA PRO A 307 13.81 -23.56 21.50
C PRO A 307 14.17 -25.05 21.62
N GLY A 308 13.88 -25.83 20.57
CA GLY A 308 14.35 -27.21 20.41
C GLY A 308 13.36 -28.32 20.80
N GLU A 309 12.27 -28.01 21.49
CA GLU A 309 11.14 -28.93 21.63
C GLU A 309 10.10 -28.69 20.53
N PRO A 310 9.54 -29.76 19.93
CA PRO A 310 8.44 -29.60 18.98
C PRO A 310 7.26 -28.95 19.71
N VAL A 311 6.93 -27.74 19.27
CA VAL A 311 5.84 -26.96 19.84
C VAL A 311 4.52 -27.58 19.40
N ALA A 312 3.64 -27.92 20.34
CA ALA A 312 2.28 -28.36 20.07
C ALA A 312 1.30 -27.19 20.31
N PRO A 313 0.14 -27.15 19.62
CA PRO A 313 -0.34 -28.08 18.58
C PRO A 313 0.41 -27.90 17.25
N GLU A 314 0.47 -28.94 16.41
CA GLU A 314 1.02 -28.82 15.04
C GLU A 314 0.18 -27.83 14.24
N LEU A 315 0.84 -27.00 13.42
CA LEU A 315 0.11 -26.16 12.48
C LEU A 315 -0.65 -27.07 11.51
N PRO A 316 -1.92 -26.76 11.18
CA PRO A 316 -2.58 -27.43 10.07
C PRO A 316 -1.71 -27.23 8.83
N SER A 317 -1.78 -28.16 7.88
CA SER A 317 -1.04 -28.04 6.63
C SER A 317 -1.44 -26.74 5.94
N LEU A 318 -0.63 -25.69 6.11
CA LEU A 318 -0.75 -24.44 5.37
C LEU A 318 -0.20 -24.60 3.94
N VAL A 319 0.45 -25.75 3.67
CA VAL A 319 0.68 -26.24 2.31
C VAL A 319 -0.69 -26.58 1.77
N PHE A 320 -1.14 -25.79 0.81
CA PHE A 320 -2.35 -26.04 0.01
C PHE A 320 -2.49 -27.55 -0.17
N ALA A 321 -3.55 -28.15 0.38
CA ALA A 321 -3.99 -29.39 -0.21
C ALA A 321 -4.16 -29.04 -1.70
N GLN A 322 -3.56 -29.81 -2.60
CA GLN A 322 -3.89 -29.65 -4.02
C GLN A 322 -5.40 -29.79 -4.26
N ASP A 323 -6.11 -30.36 -3.28
CA ASP A 323 -7.57 -30.45 -3.18
C ASP A 323 -8.28 -29.15 -2.73
N ASP A 324 -7.58 -28.15 -2.17
CA ASP A 324 -8.12 -26.79 -1.91
C ASP A 324 -7.99 -25.87 -3.13
N LEU A 325 -7.58 -26.43 -4.29
CA LEU A 325 -8.09 -25.96 -5.58
C LEU A 325 -9.57 -26.34 -5.73
N GLU A 326 -10.35 -26.17 -4.65
CA GLU A 326 -11.80 -26.10 -4.73
C GLU A 326 -12.12 -25.15 -5.87
N GLU A 327 -13.03 -25.59 -6.74
CA GLU A 327 -13.53 -24.85 -7.89
C GLU A 327 -13.72 -23.38 -7.51
N HIS A 328 -12.71 -22.53 -7.78
CA HIS A 328 -12.88 -21.11 -7.60
C HIS A 328 -14.00 -20.76 -8.56
N GLU A 329 -15.17 -20.45 -7.99
CA GLU A 329 -16.31 -20.02 -8.79
C GLU A 329 -15.81 -18.87 -9.66
N PRO A 330 -16.05 -18.93 -10.98
CA PRO A 330 -15.64 -17.87 -11.87
C PRO A 330 -16.16 -16.55 -11.33
N LEU A 331 -15.29 -15.53 -11.35
CA LEU A 331 -15.64 -14.20 -10.86
C LEU A 331 -16.87 -13.70 -11.62
N ASP A 332 -17.92 -13.32 -10.89
CA ASP A 332 -19.11 -12.75 -11.51
C ASP A 332 -18.76 -11.38 -12.12
N ALA A 333 -18.90 -11.26 -13.44
CA ALA A 333 -18.59 -10.05 -14.17
C ALA A 333 -19.42 -8.86 -13.70
N GLU A 334 -20.71 -9.06 -13.38
CA GLU A 334 -21.60 -8.00 -12.89
C GLU A 334 -21.19 -7.55 -11.48
N GLU A 335 -20.73 -8.47 -10.62
CA GLU A 335 -20.24 -8.15 -9.29
C GLU A 335 -18.94 -7.32 -9.33
N VAL A 336 -18.01 -7.71 -10.21
CA VAL A 336 -16.67 -7.12 -10.27
C VAL A 336 -16.62 -5.83 -11.10
N MET A 337 -17.32 -5.80 -12.23
CA MET A 337 -17.27 -4.68 -13.19
C MET A 337 -18.51 -3.80 -13.15
N GLY A 338 -19.59 -4.22 -12.48
CA GLY A 338 -20.88 -3.54 -12.53
C GLY A 338 -21.44 -3.53 -13.94
N ASP A 339 -22.07 -2.40 -14.31
CA ASP A 339 -22.69 -2.23 -15.63
C ASP A 339 -21.68 -2.28 -16.81
N LEU A 340 -20.37 -2.17 -16.54
CA LEU A 340 -19.34 -2.32 -17.57
C LEU A 340 -19.19 -3.76 -18.07
N ALA A 341 -19.70 -4.76 -17.32
CA ALA A 341 -19.73 -6.15 -17.76
C ALA A 341 -20.49 -6.31 -19.10
N GLU A 342 -21.52 -5.49 -19.34
CA GLU A 342 -22.28 -5.49 -20.60
C GLU A 342 -21.40 -5.19 -21.83
N LEU A 343 -20.28 -4.48 -21.63
CA LEU A 343 -19.38 -4.10 -22.72
C LEU A 343 -18.52 -5.27 -23.21
N LEU A 344 -18.36 -6.35 -22.41
CA LEU A 344 -17.57 -7.52 -22.82
C LEU A 344 -18.15 -8.18 -24.06
N ALA A 345 -19.48 -8.24 -24.16
CA ALA A 345 -20.18 -8.79 -25.33
C ALA A 345 -19.96 -7.98 -26.63
N ASP A 346 -19.55 -6.71 -26.52
CA ASP A 346 -19.23 -5.85 -27.67
C ASP A 346 -17.75 -5.97 -28.10
N LEU A 347 -16.91 -6.67 -27.34
CA LEU A 347 -15.51 -6.90 -27.66
C LEU A 347 -15.38 -8.14 -28.57
N PRO A 348 -14.60 -8.07 -29.66
CA PRO A 348 -14.37 -9.24 -30.49
C PRO A 348 -13.52 -10.27 -29.72
N PRO A 349 -13.92 -11.55 -29.68
CA PRO A 349 -13.06 -12.60 -29.12
C PRO A 349 -11.87 -12.82 -30.05
N THR A 350 -10.71 -13.16 -29.47
CA THR A 350 -9.52 -13.52 -30.24
C THR A 350 -9.52 -15.02 -30.56
N TRP A 351 -9.98 -15.84 -29.61
CA TRP A 351 -10.07 -17.30 -29.65
C TRP A 351 -11.37 -17.82 -29.06
N LEU A 352 -11.53 -17.73 -27.74
CA LEU A 352 -12.65 -18.30 -26.99
C LEU A 352 -13.32 -17.18 -26.18
N PRO A 353 -14.63 -16.92 -26.35
CA PRO A 353 -15.28 -15.80 -25.67
C PRO A 353 -15.22 -15.90 -24.13
N GLU A 354 -15.69 -17.01 -23.56
CA GLU A 354 -15.85 -17.13 -22.10
C GLU A 354 -14.51 -17.03 -21.32
N PRO A 355 -13.45 -17.79 -21.66
CA PRO A 355 -12.16 -17.69 -20.96
C PRO A 355 -11.46 -16.34 -21.12
N GLU A 356 -11.77 -15.62 -22.20
CA GLU A 356 -11.23 -14.28 -22.45
C GLU A 356 -11.99 -13.21 -21.67
N ASP A 357 -13.30 -13.35 -21.50
CA ASP A 357 -14.10 -12.47 -20.66
C ASP A 357 -13.73 -12.67 -19.19
N ASP A 358 -13.59 -13.93 -18.73
CA ASP A 358 -13.12 -14.25 -17.37
C ASP A 358 -11.73 -13.67 -17.09
N LEU A 359 -10.83 -13.68 -18.08
CA LEU A 359 -9.53 -13.02 -17.98
C LEU A 359 -9.68 -11.52 -17.76
N LEU A 360 -10.54 -10.85 -18.53
CA LEU A 360 -10.74 -9.41 -18.42
C LEU A 360 -11.35 -9.04 -17.06
N VAL A 361 -12.31 -9.82 -16.56
CA VAL A 361 -12.90 -9.66 -15.22
C VAL A 361 -11.82 -9.84 -14.14
N PHE A 362 -10.96 -10.85 -14.28
CA PHE A 362 -9.84 -11.05 -13.35
C PHE A 362 -8.83 -9.89 -13.37
N LEU A 363 -8.39 -9.44 -14.54
CA LEU A 363 -7.47 -8.30 -14.63
C LEU A 363 -8.13 -7.02 -14.10
N TRP A 364 -9.43 -6.85 -14.30
CA TRP A 364 -10.19 -5.74 -13.73
C TRP A 364 -10.22 -5.78 -12.21
N SER A 365 -10.50 -6.93 -11.59
CA SER A 365 -10.53 -7.05 -10.12
C SER A 365 -9.18 -6.71 -9.48
N VAL A 366 -8.08 -7.10 -10.13
CA VAL A 366 -6.72 -6.76 -9.72
C VAL A 366 -6.49 -5.24 -9.75
N LEU A 367 -6.98 -4.57 -10.79
CA LEU A 367 -6.87 -3.11 -10.93
C LEU A 367 -7.80 -2.35 -9.98
N ASP A 368 -9.01 -2.86 -9.73
CA ASP A 368 -9.97 -2.24 -8.81
C ASP A 368 -9.48 -2.31 -7.36
N ALA A 369 -8.86 -3.43 -6.97
CA ALA A 369 -8.19 -3.56 -5.68
C ALA A 369 -7.08 -2.52 -5.47
N LYS A 370 -6.50 -1.99 -6.56
CA LYS A 370 -5.54 -0.87 -6.54
C LYS A 370 -6.18 0.50 -6.76
N GLY A 371 -7.50 0.56 -6.93
CA GLY A 371 -8.25 1.78 -7.17
C GLY A 371 -8.01 2.42 -8.54
N LEU A 372 -7.49 1.67 -9.52
CA LEU A 372 -7.09 2.21 -10.83
C LEU A 372 -8.24 2.30 -11.84
N VAL A 373 -9.32 1.53 -11.63
CA VAL A 373 -10.46 1.45 -12.56
C VAL A 373 -11.80 1.87 -11.92
N ARG A 374 -11.75 2.49 -10.74
CA ARG A 374 -12.94 3.00 -10.05
C ARG A 374 -13.53 4.21 -10.77
N HIS A 375 -14.85 4.25 -10.88
CA HIS A 375 -15.57 5.38 -11.43
C HIS A 375 -16.76 5.79 -10.54
N ARG A 376 -16.89 7.09 -10.30
CA ARG A 376 -17.98 7.72 -9.54
C ARG A 376 -18.61 8.89 -10.30
N THR A 377 -17.90 9.37 -11.31
CA THR A 377 -18.32 10.46 -12.20
C THR A 377 -18.38 9.96 -13.63
N GLN A 378 -19.10 10.69 -14.48
CA GLN A 378 -19.19 10.35 -15.91
C GLN A 378 -17.84 10.47 -16.63
N VAL A 379 -16.94 11.34 -16.17
CA VAL A 379 -15.59 11.45 -16.72
C VAL A 379 -14.76 10.21 -16.34
N GLU A 380 -14.83 9.78 -15.09
CA GLU A 380 -14.18 8.53 -14.67
C GLU A 380 -14.80 7.31 -15.34
N HIS A 381 -16.10 7.33 -15.64
CA HIS A 381 -16.77 6.27 -16.41
C HIS A 381 -16.16 6.12 -17.81
N VAL A 382 -15.95 7.23 -18.53
CA VAL A 382 -15.26 7.20 -19.83
C VAL A 382 -13.86 6.61 -19.71
N ARG A 383 -13.12 6.95 -18.64
CA ARG A 383 -11.80 6.36 -18.38
C ARG A 383 -11.91 4.86 -18.11
N ALA A 384 -12.93 4.42 -17.36
CA ALA A 384 -13.19 3.02 -17.09
C ALA A 384 -13.50 2.23 -18.39
N VAL A 385 -14.31 2.79 -19.31
CA VAL A 385 -14.53 2.22 -20.65
C VAL A 385 -13.23 2.14 -21.45
N ALA A 386 -12.39 3.18 -21.39
CA ALA A 386 -11.07 3.18 -22.02
C ALA A 386 -10.13 2.11 -21.42
N SER A 387 -10.24 1.83 -20.11
CA SER A 387 -9.51 0.75 -19.44
C SER A 387 -9.94 -0.63 -19.93
N VAL A 388 -11.24 -0.85 -20.19
CA VAL A 388 -11.73 -2.11 -20.80
C VAL A 388 -11.07 -2.31 -22.18
N LEU A 389 -11.03 -1.26 -23.01
CA LEU A 389 -10.35 -1.30 -24.31
C LEU A 389 -8.84 -1.59 -24.18
N ALA A 390 -8.19 -1.01 -23.17
CA ALA A 390 -6.77 -1.22 -22.91
C ALA A 390 -6.47 -2.68 -22.50
N LEU A 391 -7.30 -3.28 -21.64
CA LEU A 391 -7.16 -4.69 -21.26
C LEU A 391 -7.41 -5.63 -22.45
N HIS A 392 -8.44 -5.33 -23.25
CA HIS A 392 -8.69 -6.06 -24.49
C HIS A 392 -7.48 -5.97 -25.46
N LYS A 393 -6.88 -4.79 -25.60
CA LYS A 393 -5.66 -4.59 -26.40
C LYS A 393 -4.48 -5.40 -25.86
N LEU A 394 -4.27 -5.44 -24.54
CA LEU A 394 -3.22 -6.26 -23.90
C LEU A 394 -3.38 -7.74 -24.28
N ARG A 395 -4.58 -8.28 -24.12
CA ARG A 395 -4.92 -9.66 -24.51
C ARG A 395 -4.65 -9.91 -26.00
N SER A 396 -5.20 -9.08 -26.88
CA SER A 396 -5.06 -9.23 -28.33
C SER A 396 -3.60 -9.15 -28.79
N ARG A 397 -2.81 -8.20 -28.25
CA ARG A 397 -1.37 -8.12 -28.57
C ARG A 397 -0.63 -9.37 -28.10
N PHE A 398 -0.90 -9.83 -26.88
CA PHE A 398 -0.29 -11.05 -26.35
C PHE A 398 -0.54 -12.25 -27.27
N HIS A 399 -1.78 -12.48 -27.69
CA HIS A 399 -2.12 -13.57 -28.63
C HIS A 399 -1.47 -13.38 -30.00
N GLY A 400 -1.34 -12.13 -30.47
CA GLY A 400 -0.59 -11.77 -31.66
C GLY A 400 0.87 -12.24 -31.60
N TYR A 401 1.57 -11.97 -30.49
CA TYR A 401 2.94 -12.46 -30.30
C TYR A 401 2.99 -13.98 -30.08
N ALA A 402 2.18 -14.51 -29.16
CA ALA A 402 2.25 -15.90 -28.70
C ALA A 402 1.85 -16.91 -29.79
N PHE A 403 0.90 -16.54 -30.65
CA PHE A 403 0.29 -17.48 -31.61
C PHE A 403 0.31 -16.98 -33.05
N GLY A 404 0.66 -15.72 -33.30
CA GLY A 404 0.54 -15.07 -34.61
C GLY A 404 -0.88 -15.10 -35.17
N GLY A 405 -1.88 -15.12 -34.28
CA GLY A 405 -3.27 -14.80 -34.60
C GLY A 405 -3.51 -13.32 -34.33
N GLY A 406 -3.93 -12.56 -35.34
CA GLY A 406 -4.06 -11.10 -35.27
C GLY A 406 -2.84 -10.35 -35.78
N GLU A 407 -3.00 -9.07 -36.10
CA GLU A 407 -1.90 -8.18 -36.49
C GLU A 407 -1.04 -7.91 -35.25
N ALA A 408 0.17 -8.48 -35.22
CA ALA A 408 1.16 -8.21 -34.16
C ALA A 408 1.72 -6.77 -34.21
N GLU A 409 1.42 -6.04 -35.30
CA GLU A 409 1.86 -4.68 -35.54
C GLU A 409 0.98 -3.62 -34.85
N ASP A 410 1.47 -2.38 -34.80
CA ASP A 410 0.77 -1.23 -34.20
C ASP A 410 -0.58 -0.89 -34.89
N ASP A 411 -0.90 -1.55 -36.00
CA ASP A 411 -2.11 -1.34 -36.80
C ASP A 411 -3.40 -1.90 -36.17
N TYR A 412 -3.32 -2.59 -35.03
CA TYR A 412 -4.53 -3.08 -34.37
C TYR A 412 -5.41 -1.91 -33.90
N GLN A 413 -6.51 -1.71 -34.62
CA GLN A 413 -7.57 -0.75 -34.34
C GLN A 413 -8.38 -1.23 -33.13
N PHE A 414 -8.68 -0.32 -32.21
CA PHE A 414 -9.57 -0.66 -31.11
C PHE A 414 -10.98 -0.90 -31.67
N PRO A 415 -11.78 -1.79 -31.08
CA PRO A 415 -13.22 -1.90 -31.35
C PRO A 415 -13.98 -0.71 -30.71
N SER A 416 -13.42 0.49 -30.79
CA SER A 416 -13.86 1.70 -30.10
C SER A 416 -15.25 2.14 -30.52
N ALA A 417 -15.64 1.93 -31.78
CA ALA A 417 -16.93 2.32 -32.32
C ALA A 417 -18.13 1.65 -31.62
N SER A 418 -18.02 0.40 -31.16
CA SER A 418 -19.10 -0.28 -30.44
C SER A 418 -19.23 0.20 -28.99
N LEU A 419 -18.21 0.86 -28.45
CA LEU A 419 -18.17 1.35 -27.07
C LEU A 419 -18.43 2.86 -26.95
N VAL A 420 -18.72 3.54 -28.06
CA VAL A 420 -19.20 4.92 -28.07
C VAL A 420 -20.72 4.91 -28.19
N GLY A 421 -21.42 5.49 -27.23
CA GLY A 421 -22.87 5.49 -27.21
C GLY A 421 -23.47 5.84 -25.86
N ARG A 422 -24.72 5.44 -25.64
CA ARG A 422 -25.37 5.62 -24.34
C ARG A 422 -24.82 4.64 -23.32
N TYR A 423 -24.85 5.05 -22.05
CA TYR A 423 -24.52 4.21 -20.90
C TYR A 423 -25.05 2.76 -21.05
N PRO A 424 -24.24 1.72 -20.75
CA PRO A 424 -22.92 1.77 -20.11
C PRO A 424 -21.75 2.13 -21.05
N ARG A 425 -22.01 2.38 -22.34
CA ARG A 425 -20.99 2.86 -23.28
C ARG A 425 -20.54 4.29 -22.93
N ALA A 426 -19.40 4.71 -23.48
CA ALA A 426 -18.88 6.05 -23.29
C ALA A 426 -19.67 7.06 -24.13
N GLU A 427 -20.37 7.99 -23.47
CA GLU A 427 -21.12 9.01 -24.19
C GLU A 427 -20.16 9.98 -24.92
N PRO A 428 -20.40 10.28 -26.21
CA PRO A 428 -19.54 11.16 -27.01
C PRO A 428 -19.21 12.49 -26.34
N PHE A 429 -20.20 13.08 -25.65
CA PHE A 429 -20.02 14.32 -24.91
C PHE A 429 -18.92 14.22 -23.84
N TRP A 430 -18.95 13.19 -22.99
CA TRP A 430 -17.99 13.01 -21.91
C TRP A 430 -16.60 12.62 -22.43
N ILE A 431 -16.52 11.92 -23.57
CA ILE A 431 -15.26 11.69 -24.28
C ILE A 431 -14.65 13.02 -24.72
N GLY A 432 -15.44 13.92 -25.32
CA GLY A 432 -14.98 15.24 -25.74
C GLY A 432 -14.45 16.09 -24.58
N VAL A 433 -15.12 16.02 -23.41
CA VAL A 433 -14.66 16.68 -22.17
C VAL A 433 -13.30 16.14 -21.73
N HIS A 434 -13.09 14.82 -21.78
CA HIS A 434 -11.81 14.22 -21.37
C HIS A 434 -10.67 14.48 -22.38
N ALA A 435 -10.98 14.56 -23.68
CA ALA A 435 -10.01 14.81 -24.74
C ALA A 435 -9.43 16.23 -24.73
N GLY A 436 -9.82 17.09 -23.77
CA GLY A 436 -9.32 18.45 -23.67
C GLY A 436 -9.71 19.29 -24.88
N SER A 437 -10.79 18.93 -25.59
CA SER A 437 -11.39 19.85 -26.54
C SER A 437 -11.62 21.17 -25.81
N ASP A 438 -11.19 22.29 -26.41
CA ASP A 438 -11.33 23.66 -25.92
C ASP A 438 -12.81 24.08 -25.83
N ALA A 439 -13.67 23.22 -25.30
CA ALA A 439 -14.87 23.56 -24.58
C ALA A 439 -14.46 24.35 -23.33
N THR A 440 -13.94 25.56 -23.55
CA THR A 440 -14.16 26.65 -22.61
C THR A 440 -15.64 26.57 -22.24
N PHE A 441 -15.93 26.41 -20.95
CA PHE A 441 -17.29 26.29 -20.38
C PHE A 441 -18.26 27.43 -20.79
N ASP A 442 -17.75 28.43 -21.52
CA ASP A 442 -18.48 29.60 -22.02
C ASP A 442 -19.20 29.37 -23.35
N ALA A 443 -18.87 28.32 -24.12
CA ALA A 443 -19.67 27.94 -25.28
C ALA A 443 -20.91 27.16 -24.81
N PRO A 444 -22.14 27.51 -25.24
CA PRO A 444 -23.32 26.72 -24.90
C PRO A 444 -23.15 25.31 -25.46
N LEU A 445 -22.85 24.36 -24.58
CA LEU A 445 -22.72 22.95 -24.91
C LEU A 445 -24.10 22.47 -25.36
N ASP A 446 -24.21 22.10 -26.64
CA ASP A 446 -25.35 21.32 -27.12
C ASP A 446 -25.10 19.86 -26.74
N PRO A 447 -25.79 19.30 -25.73
CA PRO A 447 -25.61 17.90 -25.33
C PRO A 447 -26.04 16.91 -26.42
N GLN A 448 -26.65 17.36 -27.52
CA GLN A 448 -27.01 16.54 -28.69
C GLN A 448 -25.97 16.62 -29.83
N ALA A 449 -24.98 17.51 -29.75
CA ALA A 449 -23.93 17.56 -30.74
C ALA A 449 -22.91 16.43 -30.47
N GLU A 450 -22.90 15.41 -31.33
CA GLU A 450 -21.83 14.40 -31.31
C GLU A 450 -20.52 15.10 -31.71
N PRO A 451 -19.53 15.21 -30.80
CA PRO A 451 -18.24 15.77 -31.19
C PRO A 451 -17.64 14.88 -32.28
N PRO A 452 -17.28 15.45 -33.45
CA PRO A 452 -16.55 14.68 -34.45
C PRO A 452 -15.25 14.19 -33.81
N GLY A 453 -14.93 12.91 -34.00
CA GLY A 453 -13.70 12.33 -33.45
C GLY A 453 -13.86 11.61 -32.11
N ALA A 454 -15.08 11.38 -31.60
CA ALA A 454 -15.28 10.71 -30.30
C ALA A 454 -14.66 9.31 -30.25
N VAL A 455 -14.70 8.58 -31.36
CA VAL A 455 -14.10 7.25 -31.49
C VAL A 455 -12.57 7.37 -31.34
N GLU A 456 -11.95 8.23 -32.13
CA GLU A 456 -10.50 8.47 -32.13
C GLU A 456 -10.00 9.00 -30.77
N ALA A 457 -10.80 9.84 -30.11
CA ALA A 457 -10.50 10.34 -28.77
C ALA A 457 -10.57 9.22 -27.73
N LEU A 458 -11.55 8.32 -27.80
CA LEU A 458 -11.63 7.16 -26.91
C LEU A 458 -10.44 6.21 -27.12
N GLU A 459 -9.99 6.03 -28.37
CA GLU A 459 -8.79 5.25 -28.67
C GLU A 459 -7.51 5.86 -28.11
N GLU A 460 -7.36 7.18 -28.17
CA GLU A 460 -6.24 7.87 -27.55
C GLU A 460 -6.27 7.71 -26.02
N LEU A 461 -7.44 7.81 -25.40
CA LEU A 461 -7.60 7.51 -23.97
C LEU A 461 -7.27 6.06 -23.65
N ALA A 462 -7.70 5.10 -24.47
CA ALA A 462 -7.38 3.69 -24.29
C ALA A 462 -5.88 3.42 -24.41
N ARG A 463 -5.17 4.09 -25.33
CA ARG A 463 -3.69 4.04 -25.40
C ARG A 463 -3.03 4.57 -24.12
N ASN A 464 -3.49 5.72 -23.63
CA ASN A 464 -2.97 6.28 -22.39
C ASN A 464 -3.25 5.36 -21.18
N GLN A 465 -4.42 4.72 -21.13
CA GLN A 465 -4.74 3.72 -20.10
C GLN A 465 -3.87 2.47 -20.27
N TYR A 466 -3.60 2.01 -21.49
CA TYR A 466 -2.72 0.86 -21.72
C TYR A 466 -1.33 1.07 -21.11
N ASP A 467 -0.73 2.25 -21.35
CA ASP A 467 0.60 2.60 -20.82
C ASP A 467 0.65 2.69 -19.29
N GLU A 468 -0.49 2.95 -18.65
CA GLU A 468 -0.63 3.01 -17.19
C GLU A 468 -0.93 1.64 -16.57
N LEU A 469 -1.88 0.90 -17.15
CA LEU A 469 -2.44 -0.31 -16.58
C LEU A 469 -1.52 -1.51 -16.74
N VAL A 470 -0.82 -1.66 -17.88
CA VAL A 470 0.07 -2.82 -18.11
C VAL A 470 1.21 -2.85 -17.09
N PRO A 471 1.94 -1.74 -16.83
CA PRO A 471 2.93 -1.72 -15.75
C PRO A 471 2.33 -1.94 -14.36
N ALA A 472 1.10 -1.47 -14.10
CA ALA A 472 0.43 -1.71 -12.82
C ALA A 472 0.07 -3.19 -12.61
N LEU A 473 -0.44 -3.87 -13.63
CA LEU A 473 -0.70 -5.30 -13.62
C LEU A 473 0.57 -6.09 -13.40
N ARG A 474 1.66 -5.76 -14.11
CA ARG A 474 2.96 -6.42 -13.93
C ARG A 474 3.51 -6.26 -12.53
N ARG A 475 3.41 -5.06 -11.93
CA ARG A 475 3.84 -4.83 -10.54
C ARG A 475 2.99 -5.60 -9.52
N THR A 476 1.69 -5.76 -9.82
CA THR A 476 0.75 -6.37 -8.87
C THR A 476 0.75 -7.89 -8.94
N LEU A 477 0.72 -8.46 -10.16
CA LEU A 477 0.68 -9.91 -10.38
C LEU A 477 2.07 -10.53 -10.52
N GLY A 478 3.06 -9.76 -10.98
CA GLY A 478 4.32 -10.29 -11.49
C GLY A 478 4.20 -10.76 -12.94
N GLU A 479 5.34 -10.78 -13.64
CA GLU A 479 5.40 -11.15 -15.07
C GLU A 479 4.93 -12.59 -15.31
N ASN A 480 5.35 -13.54 -14.47
CA ASN A 480 4.99 -14.95 -14.62
C ASN A 480 3.48 -15.18 -14.51
N ALA A 481 2.83 -14.59 -13.50
CA ALA A 481 1.40 -14.78 -13.28
C ALA A 481 0.57 -14.07 -14.36
N LEU A 482 0.97 -12.87 -14.78
CA LEU A 482 0.31 -12.17 -15.89
C LEU A 482 0.44 -12.96 -17.20
N PHE A 483 1.64 -13.45 -17.53
CA PHE A 483 1.87 -14.29 -18.70
C PHE A 483 1.04 -15.58 -18.64
N ALA A 484 1.03 -16.26 -17.49
CA ALA A 484 0.25 -17.46 -17.28
C ALA A 484 -1.24 -17.22 -17.47
N ALA A 485 -1.78 -16.12 -16.95
CA ALA A 485 -3.18 -15.74 -17.14
C ALA A 485 -3.50 -15.48 -18.61
N LEU A 486 -2.66 -14.70 -19.29
CA LEU A 486 -2.83 -14.43 -20.73
C LEU A 486 -2.73 -15.72 -21.56
N LEU A 487 -1.83 -16.64 -21.21
CA LEU A 487 -1.66 -17.93 -21.89
C LEU A 487 -2.84 -18.87 -21.66
N ALA A 488 -3.33 -18.95 -20.43
CA ALA A 488 -4.46 -19.81 -20.05
C ALA A 488 -5.75 -19.42 -20.77
N SER A 489 -5.95 -18.13 -21.11
CA SER A 489 -7.16 -17.66 -21.83
C SER A 489 -7.48 -18.35 -23.16
N ARG A 490 -6.57 -19.18 -23.71
CA ARG A 490 -6.87 -20.00 -24.90
C ARG A 490 -7.56 -21.34 -24.58
N THR A 491 -7.64 -21.74 -23.32
CA THR A 491 -8.16 -23.06 -22.93
C THR A 491 -9.58 -22.91 -22.39
N GLU A 492 -10.48 -23.83 -22.78
CA GLU A 492 -11.89 -23.80 -22.37
C GLU A 492 -12.07 -23.99 -20.85
N ASP A 493 -11.07 -24.59 -20.21
CA ASP A 493 -11.02 -24.88 -18.77
C ASP A 493 -10.23 -23.84 -17.97
N ALA A 494 -9.83 -22.72 -18.59
CA ALA A 494 -9.14 -21.66 -17.86
C ALA A 494 -10.01 -21.15 -16.70
N ARG A 495 -9.38 -20.96 -15.55
CA ARG A 495 -10.01 -20.40 -14.34
C ARG A 495 -9.07 -19.37 -13.76
N TYR A 496 -9.62 -18.26 -13.31
CA TYR A 496 -8.86 -17.17 -12.72
C TYR A 496 -9.26 -16.95 -11.26
N PRO A 497 -8.30 -16.65 -10.36
CA PRO A 497 -6.87 -16.49 -10.60
C PRO A 497 -6.19 -17.81 -11.02
N ILE A 498 -5.13 -17.72 -11.83
CA ILE A 498 -4.38 -18.91 -12.26
C ILE A 498 -3.72 -19.58 -11.05
N PRO A 499 -3.89 -20.91 -10.88
CA PRO A 499 -3.23 -21.66 -9.83
C PRO A 499 -1.71 -21.47 -9.86
N GLN A 500 -1.09 -21.24 -8.70
CA GLN A 500 0.36 -21.01 -8.60
C GLN A 500 1.17 -22.19 -9.18
N ALA A 501 0.65 -23.42 -9.09
CA ALA A 501 1.28 -24.59 -9.69
C ALA A 501 1.43 -24.46 -11.22
N MET A 502 0.44 -23.89 -11.91
CA MET A 502 0.50 -23.65 -13.35
C MET A 502 1.49 -22.53 -13.69
N VAL A 503 1.56 -21.49 -12.83
CA VAL A 503 2.58 -20.43 -12.95
C VAL A 503 4.00 -21.01 -12.79
N ASP A 504 4.20 -21.90 -11.81
CA ASP A 504 5.48 -22.55 -11.55
C ASP A 504 5.87 -23.53 -12.68
N GLU A 505 4.90 -24.26 -13.25
CA GLU A 505 5.10 -25.13 -14.41
C GLU A 505 5.59 -24.33 -15.63
N LEU A 506 4.96 -23.18 -15.91
CA LEU A 506 5.38 -22.29 -16.99
C LEU A 506 6.79 -21.74 -16.77
N ARG A 507 7.17 -21.43 -15.54
CA ARG A 507 8.53 -21.00 -15.20
C ARG A 507 9.56 -22.10 -15.43
N SER A 508 9.18 -23.36 -15.20
CA SER A 508 10.06 -24.51 -15.41
C SER A 508 10.13 -24.99 -16.86
N SER A 509 9.17 -24.56 -17.68
CA SER A 509 9.06 -24.95 -19.08
C SER A 509 9.98 -24.10 -19.95
N ASP A 510 10.73 -24.74 -20.84
CA ASP A 510 11.46 -24.02 -21.89
C ASP A 510 10.45 -23.40 -22.85
N LEU A 511 10.27 -22.08 -22.77
CA LEU A 511 9.44 -21.33 -23.72
C LEU A 511 10.14 -21.36 -25.08
N ASP A 512 9.45 -21.88 -26.10
CA ASP A 512 9.99 -21.97 -27.45
C ASP A 512 9.29 -21.02 -28.44
N GLY A 513 10.04 -20.62 -29.46
CA GLY A 513 9.57 -19.81 -30.58
C GLY A 513 8.77 -18.58 -30.16
N ARG A 514 7.49 -18.56 -30.53
CA ARG A 514 6.57 -17.43 -30.32
C ARG A 514 6.19 -17.19 -28.87
N LEU A 515 6.22 -18.22 -28.02
CA LEU A 515 5.95 -18.04 -26.60
C LEU A 515 7.09 -17.28 -25.92
N ALA A 516 8.33 -17.52 -26.34
CA ALA A 516 9.48 -16.72 -25.91
C ALA A 516 9.37 -15.27 -26.41
N GLU A 517 8.94 -15.05 -27.66
CA GLU A 517 8.71 -13.68 -28.18
C GLU A 517 7.62 -12.94 -27.39
N ALA A 518 6.51 -13.61 -27.05
CA ALA A 518 5.45 -13.02 -26.23
C ALA A 518 5.90 -12.72 -24.80
N TRP A 519 6.76 -13.58 -24.24
CA TRP A 519 7.35 -13.37 -22.92
C TRP A 519 8.26 -12.14 -22.92
N ASP A 520 9.17 -12.06 -23.89
CA ASP A 520 10.09 -10.94 -24.05
C ASP A 520 9.32 -9.63 -24.28
N TRP A 521 8.30 -9.65 -25.15
CA TRP A 521 7.43 -8.51 -25.38
C TRP A 521 6.76 -8.02 -24.09
N LEU A 522 6.17 -8.93 -23.30
CA LEU A 522 5.53 -8.58 -22.04
C LEU A 522 6.54 -7.94 -21.06
N GLY A 523 7.79 -8.41 -21.07
CA GLY A 523 8.90 -7.84 -20.30
C GLY A 523 9.33 -6.45 -20.78
N GLU A 524 9.35 -6.20 -22.09
CA GLU A 524 9.78 -4.95 -22.71
C GLU A 524 8.83 -3.77 -22.47
N GLN A 525 7.52 -4.00 -22.31
CA GLN A 525 6.49 -2.95 -22.08
C GLN A 525 6.65 -2.13 -20.77
N GLY A 526 7.77 -2.26 -20.06
CA GLY A 526 8.02 -1.62 -18.76
C GLY A 526 9.43 -1.07 -18.59
N ARG A 527 10.21 -1.03 -19.67
CA ARG A 527 11.46 -0.27 -19.77
C ARG A 527 11.17 1.04 -20.47
#